data_AF-A0AAV5KYT1-F1
#
_entry.id   AF-A0AAV5KYT1-F1
#
_cell.length_a   1.000
_cell.length_b   1.000
_cell.length_c   1.000
_cell.angle_alpha   90.00
_cell.angle_beta   90.00
_cell.angle_gamma   90.00
#
_symmetry.space_group_name_H-M   'P 1'
#
loop_
_entity.id
_entity.type
_entity.pdbx_description
1 polymer ?
#
loop_
_entity_poly.entity_id
_entity_poly.type
_entity_poly.pdbx_seq_one_letter_code
_entity_poly.pdbx_strand_id
1 'polypeptide(L)'
;MPIDVTGSDELPPQKVMQTAVVGTNGSLTYRLNLHGFPGSGWAFSYFAEIEDLAADESRKFRLVLPGKPELSKDTVNIQENAQRKYRVYGPGYPNISLPFTLSFGFSKTSDSTRGPLLNAMEISKYVEKNDGSIDGKYGSCSLSAHRLFVCTP
;
A
#
# COMPACT_ATOMS: atom_id res chain seq x y z
N MET A 1 3.09 8.00 -19.49
CA MET A 1 2.87 6.68 -20.15
C MET A 1 1.81 5.88 -19.40
N PRO A 2 1.13 4.88 -20.02
CA PRO A 2 0.18 4.03 -19.30
C PRO A 2 0.91 3.16 -18.27
N ILE A 3 0.36 3.06 -17.05
CA ILE A 3 0.84 2.13 -16.03
C ILE A 3 0.16 0.78 -16.25
N ASP A 4 0.96 -0.27 -16.35
CA ASP A 4 0.50 -1.62 -16.50
C ASP A 4 -0.07 -2.15 -15.17
N VAL A 5 -1.40 -2.30 -15.18
CA VAL A 5 -2.23 -2.89 -14.12
C VAL A 5 -2.77 -4.28 -14.52
N THR A 6 -2.18 -4.92 -15.54
CA THR A 6 -2.56 -6.27 -15.94
C THR A 6 -1.94 -7.30 -15.00
N GLY A 7 -2.76 -8.24 -14.51
CA GLY A 7 -2.27 -9.38 -13.73
C GLY A 7 -3.08 -9.74 -12.48
N SER A 8 -3.98 -8.86 -11.99
CA SER A 8 -5.04 -9.28 -11.05
C SER A 8 -6.22 -8.28 -11.07
N ASP A 9 -7.43 -8.79 -10.86
CA ASP A 9 -8.65 -7.97 -10.71
C ASP A 9 -8.64 -7.15 -9.40
N GLU A 10 -7.64 -7.36 -8.54
CA GLU A 10 -7.50 -6.74 -7.23
C GLU A 10 -6.58 -5.49 -7.25
N LEU A 11 -5.91 -5.21 -8.37
CA LEU A 11 -5.04 -4.03 -8.46
C LEU A 11 -5.84 -2.72 -8.51
N PRO A 12 -5.30 -1.61 -7.98
CA PRO A 12 -5.94 -0.31 -8.10
C PRO A 12 -6.11 0.11 -9.56
N PRO A 13 -7.14 0.94 -9.87
CA PRO A 13 -7.35 1.44 -11.23
C PRO A 13 -6.11 2.14 -11.79
N GLN A 14 -5.86 2.01 -13.10
CA GLN A 14 -4.70 2.61 -13.76
C GLN A 14 -4.54 4.12 -13.45
N LYS A 15 -5.64 4.88 -13.39
CA LYS A 15 -5.62 6.31 -13.08
C LYS A 15 -5.04 6.60 -11.69
N VAL A 16 -5.33 5.74 -10.70
CA VAL A 16 -4.74 5.85 -9.35
C VAL A 16 -3.25 5.57 -9.41
N MET A 17 -2.84 4.57 -10.20
CA MET A 17 -1.43 4.21 -10.31
C MET A 17 -0.61 5.22 -11.11
N GLN A 18 -1.25 6.15 -11.83
CA GLN A 18 -0.62 7.27 -12.51
C GLN A 18 -0.38 8.49 -11.60
N THR A 19 -0.88 8.47 -10.36
CA THR A 19 -0.68 9.52 -9.37
C THR A 19 0.07 8.98 -8.17
N ALA A 20 0.86 9.82 -7.50
CA ALA A 20 1.51 9.47 -6.25
C ALA A 20 1.81 10.72 -5.42
N VAL A 21 1.84 10.56 -4.10
CA VAL A 21 2.51 11.54 -3.23
C VAL A 21 3.97 11.11 -3.10
N VAL A 22 4.86 12.09 -3.30
CA VAL A 22 6.31 11.90 -3.26
C VAL A 22 6.88 12.59 -2.02
N GLY A 23 7.61 11.83 -1.20
CA GLY A 23 8.27 12.32 0.01
C GLY A 23 9.62 12.92 -0.31
N THR A 24 9.67 14.13 -0.86
CA THR A 24 10.92 14.81 -1.28
C THR A 24 11.95 14.96 -0.15
N ASN A 25 11.50 15.09 1.09
CA ASN A 25 12.34 15.14 2.30
C ASN A 25 12.83 13.76 2.77
N GLY A 26 12.65 12.71 1.97
CA GLY A 26 13.09 11.36 2.29
C GLY A 26 12.12 10.58 3.18
N SER A 27 10.95 11.13 3.51
CA SER A 27 9.92 10.42 4.26
C SER A 27 8.50 10.77 3.84
N LEU A 28 7.60 9.82 4.08
CA LEU A 28 6.14 10.01 4.09
C LEU A 28 5.61 9.49 5.42
N THR A 29 4.63 10.17 6.01
CA THR A 29 4.02 9.74 7.26
C THR A 29 2.52 9.97 7.20
N TYR A 30 1.76 8.96 7.61
CA TYR A 30 0.32 8.95 7.59
C TYR A 30 -0.21 8.55 8.96
N ARG A 31 -1.38 9.07 9.30
CA ARG A 31 -2.17 8.65 10.45
C ARG A 31 -3.59 8.40 9.98
N LEU A 32 -4.08 7.18 10.18
CA LEU A 32 -5.43 6.76 9.84
C LEU A 32 -6.17 6.30 11.10
N ASN A 33 -7.43 6.69 11.20
CA ASN A 33 -8.36 6.10 12.17
C ASN A 33 -9.14 4.99 11.44
N LEU A 34 -8.88 3.74 11.80
CA LEU A 34 -9.45 2.56 11.17
C LEU A 34 -10.70 2.11 11.95
N HIS A 35 -11.87 2.56 11.53
CA HIS A 35 -13.12 2.19 12.19
C HIS A 35 -13.33 0.67 12.16
N GLY A 36 -13.72 0.10 13.30
CA GLY A 36 -13.86 -1.35 13.47
C GLY A 36 -12.59 -2.07 13.90
N PHE A 37 -11.42 -1.41 13.94
CA PHE A 37 -10.22 -1.91 14.61
C PHE A 37 -10.20 -1.51 16.10
N PRO A 38 -9.45 -2.19 16.99
CA PRO A 38 -8.43 -3.19 16.71
C PRO A 38 -8.99 -4.50 16.16
N GLY A 39 -8.19 -5.20 15.36
CA GLY A 39 -8.60 -6.47 14.75
C GLY A 39 -7.62 -6.96 13.71
N SER A 40 -7.87 -8.18 13.24
CA SER A 40 -7.11 -8.80 12.15
C SER A 40 -7.68 -8.41 10.79
N GLY A 41 -6.79 -8.27 9.83
CA GLY A 41 -7.12 -7.86 8.48
C GLY A 41 -5.97 -8.10 7.53
N TRP A 42 -6.06 -7.46 6.38
CA TRP A 42 -4.98 -7.38 5.40
C TRP A 42 -4.66 -5.93 5.07
N ALA A 43 -3.41 -5.68 4.67
CA ALA A 43 -2.96 -4.35 4.28
C ALA A 43 -1.98 -4.44 3.11
N PHE A 44 -2.28 -3.76 2.01
CA PHE A 44 -1.41 -3.68 0.83
C PHE A 44 -1.06 -2.23 0.54
N SER A 45 0.18 -1.98 0.17
CA SER A 45 0.64 -0.70 -0.38
C SER A 45 0.93 -0.90 -1.86
N TYR A 46 0.48 0.02 -2.70
CA TYR A 46 0.64 -0.07 -4.14
C TYR A 46 1.56 1.05 -4.62
N PHE A 47 2.57 0.64 -5.39
CA PHE A 47 3.61 1.50 -5.92
C PHE A 47 3.72 1.34 -7.43
N ALA A 48 3.85 2.44 -8.14
CA ALA A 48 4.27 2.49 -9.53
C ALA A 48 5.25 3.66 -9.66
N GLU A 49 6.39 3.43 -10.32
CA GLU A 49 7.32 4.52 -10.59
C GLU A 49 6.72 5.40 -11.69
N ILE A 50 6.38 6.63 -11.33
CA ILE A 50 5.75 7.61 -12.20
C ILE A 50 6.75 8.67 -12.70
N GLU A 51 7.95 8.71 -12.12
CA GLU A 51 9.04 9.59 -12.56
C GLU A 51 10.04 8.81 -13.43
N ASP A 52 10.56 9.47 -14.46
CA ASP A 52 11.62 8.91 -15.29
C ASP A 52 12.98 9.09 -14.60
N LEU A 53 13.36 8.11 -13.79
CA LEU A 53 14.66 8.11 -13.11
C LEU A 53 15.81 7.97 -14.11
N ALA A 54 16.84 8.80 -13.93
CA ALA A 54 18.11 8.67 -14.64
C ALA A 54 18.87 7.39 -14.20
N ALA A 55 19.90 7.00 -14.95
CA ALA A 55 20.64 5.76 -14.69
C ALA A 55 21.37 5.74 -13.34
N ASP A 56 21.73 6.90 -12.81
CA ASP A 56 22.36 7.13 -11.51
C ASP A 56 21.33 7.43 -10.41
N GLU A 57 20.04 7.53 -10.75
CA GLU A 57 18.97 7.75 -9.79
C GLU A 57 18.29 6.45 -9.39
N SER A 58 18.16 6.26 -8.08
CA SER A 58 17.44 5.15 -7.46
C SER A 58 16.37 5.67 -6.49
N ARG A 59 15.26 4.92 -6.40
CA ARG A 59 14.23 5.09 -5.38
C ARG A 59 14.12 3.84 -4.53
N LYS A 60 14.73 3.89 -3.35
CA LYS A 60 14.72 2.82 -2.36
C LYS A 60 14.22 3.34 -1.01
N PHE A 61 13.26 2.64 -0.45
CA PHE A 61 12.63 3.02 0.82
C PHE A 61 12.05 1.81 1.53
N ARG A 62 11.74 1.95 2.82
CA ARG A 62 11.10 0.90 3.62
C ARG A 62 9.83 1.41 4.28
N LEU A 63 8.89 0.50 4.50
CA LEU A 63 7.78 0.75 5.42
C LEU A 63 8.35 0.97 6.83
N VAL A 64 7.76 1.92 7.56
CA VAL A 64 8.04 2.18 8.97
C VAL A 64 6.72 2.06 9.71
N LEU A 65 6.62 1.03 10.54
CA LEU A 65 5.46 0.80 11.38
C LEU A 65 5.89 0.85 12.86
N PRO A 66 5.58 1.94 13.59
CA PRO A 66 5.88 2.07 15.01
C PRO A 66 5.32 0.89 15.82
N GLY A 67 6.17 0.32 16.68
CA GLY A 67 5.82 -0.86 17.49
C GLY A 67 5.85 -2.21 16.75
N LYS A 68 6.13 -2.22 15.43
CA LYS A 68 6.28 -3.44 14.61
C LYS A 68 7.50 -3.37 13.68
N PRO A 69 8.72 -3.21 14.21
CA PRO A 69 9.94 -3.10 13.40
C PRO A 69 10.22 -4.34 12.56
N GLU A 70 9.72 -5.51 12.96
CA GLU A 70 9.84 -6.76 12.22
C GLU A 70 9.18 -6.72 10.84
N LEU A 71 8.16 -5.87 10.66
CA LEU A 71 7.48 -5.65 9.38
C LEU A 71 8.22 -4.62 8.51
N SER A 72 9.18 -3.88 9.06
CA SER A 72 9.89 -2.79 8.37
C SER A 72 11.17 -3.23 7.64
N LYS A 73 11.35 -4.55 7.42
CA LYS A 73 12.62 -5.13 6.94
C LYS A 73 12.81 -5.05 5.43
N ASP A 74 11.74 -5.09 4.66
CA ASP A 74 11.85 -5.17 3.21
C ASP A 74 12.05 -3.78 2.60
N THR A 75 13.16 -3.63 1.88
CA THR A 75 13.42 -2.45 1.07
C THR A 75 12.64 -2.59 -0.24
N VAL A 76 11.82 -1.58 -0.53
CA VAL A 76 11.12 -1.42 -1.80
C VAL A 76 12.03 -0.68 -2.77
N ASN A 77 12.30 -1.31 -3.91
CA ASN A 77 12.83 -0.70 -5.13
C ASN A 77 11.84 -1.02 -6.26
N ILE A 78 11.00 -0.04 -6.64
CA ILE A 78 9.82 -0.29 -7.47
C ILE A 78 10.22 -0.91 -8.83
N GLN A 79 11.24 -0.36 -9.50
CA GLN A 79 11.64 -0.86 -10.83
C GLN A 79 12.19 -2.29 -10.78
N GLU A 80 12.99 -2.60 -9.76
CA GLU A 80 13.53 -3.95 -9.56
C GLU A 80 12.44 -4.93 -9.13
N ASN A 81 11.60 -4.55 -8.15
CA ASN A 81 10.53 -5.41 -7.63
C ASN A 81 9.44 -5.70 -8.68
N ALA A 82 9.08 -4.69 -9.48
CA ALA A 82 8.11 -4.87 -10.55
C ALA A 82 8.71 -5.57 -11.80
N GLN A 83 10.04 -5.72 -11.84
CA GLN A 83 10.85 -6.29 -12.94
C GLN A 83 10.72 -5.55 -14.28
N ARG A 84 10.04 -4.40 -14.32
CA ARG A 84 9.84 -3.56 -15.50
C ARG A 84 9.42 -2.15 -15.08
N LYS A 85 9.66 -1.18 -15.96
CA LYS A 85 9.15 0.19 -15.79
C LYS A 85 7.63 0.23 -15.95
N TYR A 86 6.99 1.23 -15.33
CA TYR A 86 5.54 1.48 -15.43
C TYR A 86 4.66 0.29 -15.06
N ARG A 87 5.07 -0.55 -14.11
CA ARG A 87 4.25 -1.63 -13.56
C ARG A 87 3.99 -1.40 -12.08
N VAL A 88 2.79 -1.76 -11.66
CA VAL A 88 2.42 -1.82 -10.25
C VAL A 88 3.22 -2.90 -9.50
N TYR A 89 3.74 -2.53 -8.34
CA TYR A 89 4.23 -3.41 -7.31
C TYR A 89 3.37 -3.24 -6.05
N GLY A 90 2.80 -4.35 -5.56
CA GLY A 90 1.85 -4.35 -4.46
C GLY A 90 2.29 -5.23 -3.28
N PRO A 91 3.32 -4.84 -2.51
CA PRO A 91 3.67 -5.57 -1.29
C PRO A 91 2.60 -5.36 -0.21
N GLY A 92 2.40 -6.39 0.62
CA GLY A 92 1.42 -6.31 1.69
C GLY A 92 1.47 -7.48 2.65
N TYR A 93 0.59 -7.41 3.64
CA TYR A 93 0.41 -8.43 4.66
C TYR A 93 -1.01 -8.99 4.52
N PRO A 94 -1.16 -10.25 4.08
CA PRO A 94 -2.49 -10.88 3.99
C PRO A 94 -3.07 -11.17 5.37
N ASN A 95 -2.27 -11.19 6.43
CA ASN A 95 -2.75 -11.34 7.79
C ASN A 95 -1.94 -10.47 8.75
N ILE A 96 -2.57 -9.40 9.25
CA ILE A 96 -1.98 -8.45 10.17
C ILE A 96 -3.01 -7.97 11.18
N SER A 97 -2.62 -7.89 12.45
CA SER A 97 -3.40 -7.21 13.48
C SER A 97 -3.07 -5.72 13.49
N LEU A 98 -4.08 -4.85 13.36
CA LEU A 98 -3.89 -3.40 13.30
C LEU A 98 -4.62 -2.69 14.46
N PRO A 99 -4.08 -1.57 14.96
CA PRO A 99 -4.74 -0.72 15.95
C PRO A 99 -5.85 0.15 15.30
N PHE A 100 -6.71 0.74 16.14
CA PHE A 100 -7.65 1.78 15.68
C PHE A 100 -6.92 2.99 15.10
N THR A 101 -5.92 3.53 15.82
CA THR A 101 -5.06 4.59 15.29
C THR A 101 -3.82 3.96 14.68
N LEU A 102 -3.79 3.90 13.35
CA LEU A 102 -2.63 3.43 12.61
C LEU A 102 -1.76 4.61 12.20
N SER A 103 -0.58 4.71 12.79
CA SER A 103 0.49 5.58 12.30
C SER A 103 1.49 4.74 11.54
N PHE A 104 1.86 5.15 10.33
CA PHE A 104 2.87 4.47 9.53
C PHE A 104 3.57 5.48 8.63
N GLY A 105 4.70 5.08 8.06
CA GLY A 105 5.40 5.91 7.10
C GLY A 105 6.24 5.11 6.14
N PHE A 106 6.85 5.82 5.21
CA PHE A 106 7.90 5.28 4.35
C PHE A 106 9.15 6.12 4.56
N SER A 107 10.29 5.46 4.70
CA SER A 107 11.57 6.14 4.91
C SER A 107 12.55 5.74 3.81
N LYS A 108 13.16 6.74 3.19
CA LYS A 108 14.27 6.61 2.26
C LYS A 108 15.41 5.80 2.89
N THR A 109 16.03 4.91 2.13
CA THR A 109 17.26 4.20 2.56
C THR A 109 18.50 5.04 2.23
N SER A 110 19.62 4.75 2.88
CA SER A 110 20.86 5.52 2.72
C SER A 110 21.47 5.43 1.31
N ASP A 111 21.19 4.36 0.58
CA ASP A 111 21.64 4.10 -0.79
C ASP A 111 20.63 4.58 -1.87
N SER A 112 19.56 5.27 -1.46
CA SER A 112 18.59 5.88 -2.36
C SER A 112 18.98 7.31 -2.73
N THR A 113 18.70 7.72 -3.96
CA THR A 113 18.82 9.14 -4.36
C THR A 113 17.49 9.89 -4.19
N ARG A 114 16.37 9.23 -4.48
CA ARG A 114 15.01 9.80 -4.41
C ARG A 114 14.30 9.40 -3.12
N GLY A 115 13.31 10.19 -2.72
CA GLY A 115 12.46 9.90 -1.57
C GLY A 115 11.40 8.82 -1.86
N PRO A 116 10.69 8.31 -0.85
CA PRO A 116 9.59 7.36 -1.06
C PRO A 116 8.46 7.97 -1.90
N LEU A 117 7.66 7.13 -2.53
CA LEU A 117 6.38 7.51 -3.12
C LEU A 117 5.29 6.52 -2.70
N LEU A 118 4.03 6.96 -2.75
CA LEU A 118 2.88 6.10 -2.51
C LEU A 118 1.75 6.47 -3.49
N ASN A 119 1.25 5.49 -4.24
CA ASN A 119 0.11 5.67 -5.16
C ASN A 119 -1.21 5.34 -4.46
N ALA A 120 -1.26 4.20 -3.76
CA ALA A 120 -2.43 3.80 -2.98
C ALA A 120 -2.05 2.89 -1.82
N MET A 121 -2.93 2.82 -0.83
CA MET A 121 -2.89 1.80 0.22
C MET A 121 -4.31 1.29 0.47
N GLU A 122 -4.42 0.00 0.70
CA GLU A 122 -5.69 -0.65 1.04
C GLU A 122 -5.53 -1.43 2.34
N ILE A 123 -6.50 -1.25 3.23
CA ILE A 123 -6.56 -1.90 4.53
C ILE A 123 -7.97 -2.45 4.70
N SER A 124 -8.12 -3.75 4.90
CA SER A 124 -9.42 -4.36 5.12
C SER A 124 -9.43 -5.22 6.36
N LYS A 125 -10.53 -5.18 7.11
CA LYS A 125 -10.74 -6.00 8.31
C LYS A 125 -11.43 -7.31 7.92
N TYR A 126 -10.98 -8.40 8.55
CA TYR A 126 -11.74 -9.66 8.55
C TYR A 126 -12.93 -9.55 9.51
N VAL A 127 -14.14 -9.80 9.00
CA VAL A 127 -15.37 -9.81 9.81
C VAL A 127 -15.87 -11.23 9.90
N GLU A 128 -16.23 -11.67 11.11
CA GLU A 128 -16.86 -12.97 11.32
C GLU A 128 -18.22 -13.02 10.62
N LYS A 129 -18.50 -14.14 9.97
CA LYS A 129 -19.79 -14.37 9.34
C LYS A 129 -20.78 -14.78 10.43
N ASN A 130 -21.75 -13.92 10.71
CA ASN A 130 -22.88 -14.28 11.58
C ASN A 130 -24.03 -14.79 10.70
N ASP A 131 -24.45 -16.05 10.89
CA ASP A 131 -25.49 -16.74 10.09
C ASP A 131 -26.93 -16.22 10.32
N GLY A 132 -27.10 -14.97 10.77
CA GLY A 132 -28.39 -14.37 11.12
C GLY A 132 -28.97 -13.38 10.10
N SER A 133 -28.31 -13.15 8.96
CA SER A 133 -28.86 -12.30 7.88
C SER A 133 -29.82 -13.09 6.98
N ILE A 134 -30.92 -12.47 6.57
CA ILE A 134 -31.96 -13.02 5.68
C ILE A 134 -31.41 -13.44 4.30
N ASP A 135 -30.17 -13.08 3.96
CA ASP A 135 -29.46 -13.50 2.74
C ASP A 135 -28.79 -14.89 2.86
N GLY A 136 -29.41 -15.80 3.61
CA GLY A 136 -28.93 -17.15 3.94
C GLY A 136 -28.76 -18.15 2.77
N LYS A 137 -28.52 -17.70 1.53
CA LYS A 137 -28.23 -18.58 0.39
C LYS A 137 -26.93 -18.31 -0.36
N TYR A 138 -26.21 -17.23 -0.08
CA TYR A 138 -24.89 -17.00 -0.66
C TYR A 138 -23.92 -16.54 0.43
N GLY A 139 -23.07 -17.47 0.88
CA GLY A 139 -22.06 -17.19 1.89
C GLY A 139 -20.96 -16.28 1.38
N SER A 140 -21.16 -14.97 1.47
CA SER A 140 -20.10 -13.98 1.30
C SER A 140 -19.46 -13.69 2.65
N CYS A 141 -18.12 -13.78 2.74
CA CYS A 141 -17.38 -13.13 3.81
C CYS A 141 -17.61 -11.62 3.71
N SER A 142 -18.03 -10.95 4.78
CA SER A 142 -18.21 -9.49 4.76
C SER A 142 -16.86 -8.83 5.02
N LEU A 143 -16.47 -7.86 4.19
CA LEU A 143 -15.24 -7.10 4.33
C LEU A 143 -15.56 -5.65 4.68
N SER A 144 -14.86 -5.08 5.67
CA SER A 144 -14.84 -3.63 5.90
C SER A 144 -13.51 -3.09 5.41
N ALA A 145 -13.52 -2.28 4.35
CA ALA A 145 -12.33 -1.79 3.66
C ALA A 145 -12.14 -0.29 3.84
N HIS A 146 -10.92 0.10 4.16
CA HIS A 146 -10.42 1.47 4.14
C HIS A 146 -9.44 1.60 2.97
N ARG A 147 -9.71 2.51 2.04
CA ARG A 147 -8.86 2.77 0.88
C ARG A 147 -8.28 4.18 0.96
N LEU A 148 -6.96 4.27 0.94
CA LEU A 148 -6.23 5.51 0.77
C LEU A 148 -5.79 5.60 -0.69
N PHE A 149 -6.51 6.40 -1.48
CA PHE A 149 -6.11 6.75 -2.83
C PHE A 149 -5.39 8.09 -2.81
N VAL A 150 -4.20 8.13 -3.38
CA VAL A 150 -3.37 9.31 -3.36
C VAL A 150 -3.48 10.02 -4.71
N CYS A 151 -4.36 11.02 -4.77
CA CYS A 151 -4.50 11.88 -5.93
C CYS A 151 -3.70 13.17 -5.71
N THR A 152 -2.79 13.50 -6.62
CA THR A 152 -2.25 14.86 -6.75
C THR A 152 -3.26 15.73 -7.52
N PRO A 153 -3.52 16.98 -7.09
CA PRO A 153 -4.42 17.89 -7.81
C PRO A 153 -3.91 18.23 -9.22
#